data_AF-A0A3D4XDR5-F1
#
_entry.id   AF-A0A3D4XDR5-F1
#
_cell.length_a   1.000
_cell.length_b   1.000
_cell.length_c   1.000
_cell.angle_alpha   90.00
_cell.angle_beta   90.00
_cell.angle_gamma   90.00
#
_symmetry.space_group_name_H-M   'P 1'
#
loop_
_entity.id
_entity.type
_entity.pdbx_description
1 polymer ?
#
loop_
_entity_poly.entity_id
_entity_poly.type
_entity_poly.pdbx_seq_one_letter_code
_entity_poly.pdbx_strand_id
1 'polypeptide(L)'
;MECRSFPEKYHQKIRHRKERTKNMKFVKKGIRTMTLLLLGFCLLAGSAYGVRASVMDPFQYNAGDKLYTKAKITKGTKHLTKSTYKKHGMTQYQIVKMSKGKVTLRPQQGMHDSADPYFKKKTVTYKISSKCKFYYRDVTYPYSRKPGYKRVSKKSVVNFMKYPDFKCRYTEIYEIKKKYYVGGYFGDFYMKNGKIVAVITDGGD
;
A
#
# COMPACT_ATOMS: atom_id res chain seq x y z
N MET A 1 -11.90 89.99 28.49
CA MET A 1 -11.63 88.83 27.61
C MET A 1 -10.45 88.09 28.20
N GLU A 2 -10.66 86.99 28.92
CA GLU A 2 -9.57 86.12 29.36
C GLU A 2 -9.82 84.71 28.84
N CYS A 3 -8.94 84.29 27.92
CA CYS A 3 -8.84 82.94 27.41
C CYS A 3 -8.53 81.98 28.57
N ARG A 4 -9.50 81.16 28.98
CA ARG A 4 -9.24 80.06 29.91
C ARG A 4 -8.56 78.92 29.14
N SER A 5 -7.33 78.66 29.54
CA SER A 5 -6.47 77.56 29.10
C SER A 5 -7.16 76.21 29.28
N PHE A 6 -7.11 75.38 28.23
CA PHE A 6 -7.56 74.00 28.29
C PHE A 6 -6.64 73.19 29.23
N PRO A 7 -7.19 72.45 30.21
CA PRO A 7 -6.36 71.79 31.23
C PRO A 7 -5.60 70.58 30.64
N GLU A 8 -4.28 70.57 30.80
CA GLU A 8 -3.35 69.51 30.33
C GLU A 8 -3.77 68.08 30.72
N LYS A 9 -4.50 67.91 31.82
CA LYS A 9 -5.07 66.63 32.27
C LYS A 9 -5.99 65.99 31.23
N TYR A 10 -6.71 66.78 30.42
CA TYR A 10 -7.56 66.26 29.35
C TYR A 10 -6.74 65.68 28.19
N HIS A 11 -5.63 66.33 27.84
CA HIS A 11 -4.73 65.85 26.78
C HIS A 11 -3.98 64.57 27.16
N GLN A 12 -3.59 64.39 28.44
CA GLN A 12 -2.98 63.14 28.93
C GLN A 12 -3.97 61.97 28.89
N LYS A 13 -5.24 62.18 29.29
CA LYS A 13 -6.26 61.13 29.30
C LYS A 13 -6.62 60.64 27.90
N ILE A 14 -6.65 61.54 26.91
CA ILE A 14 -6.88 61.21 25.50
C ILE A 14 -5.68 60.47 24.91
N ARG A 15 -4.43 60.87 25.23
CA ARG A 15 -3.22 60.16 24.80
C ARG A 15 -3.19 58.72 25.32
N HIS A 16 -3.43 58.51 26.62
CA HIS A 16 -3.49 57.16 27.19
C HIS A 16 -4.61 56.29 26.60
N ARG A 17 -5.79 56.84 26.28
CA ARG A 17 -6.84 56.09 25.57
C ARG A 17 -6.43 55.70 24.15
N LYS A 18 -5.75 56.58 23.41
CA LYS A 18 -5.23 56.29 22.06
C LYS A 18 -4.11 55.25 22.08
N GLU A 19 -3.23 55.27 23.08
CA GLU A 19 -2.19 54.25 23.26
C GLU A 19 -2.77 52.88 23.63
N ARG A 20 -3.73 52.82 24.58
CA ARG A 20 -4.41 51.56 24.91
C ARG A 20 -5.14 50.96 23.71
N THR A 21 -5.80 51.77 22.89
CA THR A 21 -6.47 51.27 21.68
C THR A 21 -5.50 50.84 20.58
N LYS A 22 -4.34 51.50 20.44
CA LYS A 22 -3.26 51.03 19.55
C LYS A 22 -2.67 49.71 20.02
N ASN A 23 -2.35 49.58 21.31
CA ASN A 23 -1.82 48.35 21.91
C ASN A 23 -2.82 47.20 21.79
N MET A 24 -4.12 47.45 22.02
CA MET A 24 -5.15 46.44 21.88
C MET A 24 -5.38 46.00 20.42
N LYS A 25 -5.22 46.92 19.45
CA LYS A 25 -5.22 46.57 18.01
C LYS A 25 -3.99 45.75 17.63
N PHE A 26 -2.82 46.06 18.18
CA PHE A 26 -1.57 45.32 17.95
C PHE A 26 -1.66 43.90 18.52
N VAL A 27 -2.17 43.74 19.75
CA VAL A 27 -2.40 42.44 20.39
C VAL A 27 -3.42 41.61 19.60
N LYS A 28 -4.55 42.19 19.16
CA LYS A 28 -5.51 41.49 18.30
C LYS A 28 -4.93 41.05 16.96
N LYS A 29 -4.03 41.84 16.37
CA LYS A 29 -3.34 41.50 15.12
C LYS A 29 -2.33 40.37 15.36
N GLY A 30 -1.54 40.42 16.44
CA GLY A 30 -0.60 39.37 16.85
C GLY A 30 -1.29 38.03 17.13
N ILE A 31 -2.41 38.03 17.86
CA ILE A 31 -3.21 36.82 18.14
C ILE A 31 -3.72 36.21 16.84
N ARG A 32 -4.28 37.01 15.92
CA ARG A 32 -4.76 36.50 14.62
C ARG A 32 -3.63 35.86 13.78
N THR A 33 -2.44 36.46 13.77
CA THR A 33 -1.28 35.90 13.05
C THR A 33 -0.82 34.59 13.69
N MET A 34 -0.77 34.51 15.03
CA MET A 34 -0.45 33.27 15.73
C MET A 34 -1.48 32.16 15.48
N THR A 35 -2.78 32.49 15.47
CA THR A 35 -3.85 31.52 15.19
C THR A 35 -3.75 30.98 13.75
N LEU A 36 -3.45 31.85 12.77
CA LEU A 36 -3.24 31.44 11.37
C LEU A 36 -2.00 30.56 11.20
N LEU A 37 -0.91 30.86 11.90
CA LEU A 37 0.30 30.04 11.92
C LEU A 37 0.05 28.65 12.55
N LEU A 38 -0.71 28.60 13.65
CA LEU A 38 -1.10 27.33 14.29
C LEU A 38 -2.01 26.49 13.39
N LEU A 39 -3.01 27.09 12.74
CA LEU A 39 -3.86 26.40 11.77
C LEU A 39 -3.06 25.91 10.56
N GLY A 40 -2.12 26.71 10.06
CA GLY A 40 -1.20 26.30 9.00
C GLY A 40 -0.31 25.12 9.42
N PHE A 41 0.21 25.13 10.64
CA PHE A 41 1.02 24.04 11.19
C PHE A 41 0.18 22.77 11.41
N CYS A 42 -1.07 22.89 11.87
CA CYS A 42 -2.01 21.76 11.99
C CYS A 42 -2.39 21.17 10.62
N LEU A 43 -2.57 22.00 9.59
CA LEU A 43 -2.83 21.54 8.22
C LEU A 43 -1.62 20.82 7.61
N LEU A 44 -0.41 21.32 7.86
CA LEU A 44 0.84 20.69 7.42
C LEU A 44 1.15 19.41 8.21
N ALA A 45 0.92 19.38 9.53
CA ALA A 45 1.12 18.20 10.36
C ALA A 45 0.06 17.10 10.10
N GLY A 46 -1.20 17.50 9.86
CA GLY A 46 -2.27 16.58 9.46
C GLY A 46 -2.00 15.89 8.12
N SER A 47 -1.29 16.56 7.20
CA SER A 47 -0.87 15.96 5.93
C SER A 47 0.21 14.88 6.09
N ALA A 48 1.05 14.96 7.13
CA ALA A 48 2.07 13.94 7.41
C ALA A 48 1.48 12.69 8.10
N TYR A 49 0.47 12.86 8.96
CA TYR A 49 -0.25 11.75 9.60
C TYR A 49 -1.26 11.06 8.64
N GLY A 50 -1.83 11.80 7.69
CA GLY A 50 -2.71 11.22 6.66
C GLY A 50 -2.02 10.23 5.72
N VAL A 51 -0.69 10.31 5.59
CA VAL A 51 0.10 9.36 4.77
C VAL A 51 0.34 8.02 5.51
N ARG A 52 0.25 7.99 6.85
CA ARG A 52 0.38 6.75 7.62
C ARG A 52 -0.95 6.03 7.86
N ALA A 53 -2.08 6.73 7.82
CA ALA A 53 -3.41 6.13 8.01
C ALA A 53 -3.89 5.29 6.81
N SER A 54 -3.25 5.42 5.64
CA SER A 54 -3.60 4.62 4.44
C SER A 54 -2.72 3.38 4.27
N VAL A 55 -2.14 2.82 5.32
CA VAL A 55 -1.82 1.38 5.32
C VAL A 55 -3.14 0.62 5.50
N MET A 56 -4.13 0.91 4.66
CA MET A 56 -5.16 -0.07 4.34
C MET A 56 -4.37 -1.27 3.84
N ASP A 57 -4.62 -2.44 4.41
CA ASP A 57 -4.11 -3.68 3.88
C ASP A 57 -4.24 -3.62 2.34
N PRO A 58 -3.13 -3.66 1.58
CA PRO A 58 -3.18 -3.50 0.13
C PRO A 58 -4.04 -4.58 -0.54
N PHE A 59 -4.39 -5.62 0.20
CA PHE A 59 -5.22 -6.74 -0.18
C PHE A 59 -6.65 -6.65 0.35
N GLN A 60 -7.04 -5.57 1.04
CA GLN A 60 -8.43 -5.36 1.42
C GLN A 60 -9.27 -4.91 0.22
N TYR A 61 -10.53 -5.34 0.17
CA TYR A 61 -11.51 -4.78 -0.75
C TYR A 61 -12.15 -3.50 -0.24
N ASN A 62 -12.31 -2.55 -1.15
CA ASN A 62 -13.06 -1.31 -0.92
C ASN A 62 -14.47 -1.42 -1.51
N ALA A 63 -15.39 -0.61 -0.97
CA ALA A 63 -16.71 -0.44 -1.55
C ALA A 63 -16.59 0.03 -3.01
N GLY A 64 -17.32 -0.62 -3.93
CA GLY A 64 -17.28 -0.33 -5.36
C GLY A 64 -16.16 -1.02 -6.15
N ASP A 65 -15.29 -1.80 -5.51
CA ASP A 65 -14.25 -2.54 -6.23
C ASP A 65 -14.83 -3.54 -7.24
N LYS A 66 -14.26 -3.52 -8.45
CA LYS A 66 -14.61 -4.48 -9.50
C LYS A 66 -13.86 -5.80 -9.31
N LEU A 67 -14.63 -6.85 -9.06
CA LEU A 67 -14.12 -8.21 -8.86
C LEU A 67 -14.30 -9.07 -10.12
N TYR A 68 -13.37 -10.01 -10.31
CA TYR A 68 -13.31 -10.93 -11.45
C TYR A 68 -13.26 -12.37 -10.96
N THR A 69 -14.02 -13.26 -11.56
CA THR A 69 -13.96 -14.70 -11.25
C THR A 69 -12.69 -15.32 -11.83
N LYS A 70 -12.16 -16.38 -11.19
CA LYS A 70 -11.01 -17.13 -11.69
C LYS A 70 -11.24 -17.60 -13.13
N ALA A 71 -12.41 -18.20 -13.41
CA ALA A 71 -12.79 -18.65 -14.75
C ALA A 71 -12.72 -17.54 -15.82
N LYS A 72 -13.14 -16.31 -15.49
CA LYS A 72 -13.06 -15.17 -16.41
C LYS A 72 -11.62 -14.73 -16.66
N ILE A 73 -10.78 -14.76 -15.63
CA ILE A 73 -9.36 -14.37 -15.74
C ILE A 73 -8.59 -15.40 -16.58
N THR A 74 -8.88 -16.68 -16.37
CA THR A 74 -8.10 -17.78 -16.93
C THR A 74 -8.62 -18.28 -18.28
N LYS A 75 -9.78 -17.80 -18.76
CA LYS A 75 -10.40 -18.20 -20.03
C LYS A 75 -9.38 -18.16 -21.19
N GLY A 76 -9.16 -19.32 -21.82
CA GLY A 76 -8.27 -19.47 -22.97
C GLY A 76 -6.78 -19.26 -22.66
N THR A 77 -6.39 -19.44 -21.41
CA THR A 77 -4.99 -19.47 -20.96
C THR A 77 -4.64 -20.85 -20.40
N LYS A 78 -3.36 -21.18 -20.33
CA LYS A 78 -2.86 -22.43 -19.72
C LYS A 78 -2.25 -22.09 -18.38
N HIS A 79 -2.59 -22.83 -17.34
CA HIS A 79 -1.90 -22.70 -16.06
C HIS A 79 -0.42 -23.09 -16.25
N LEU A 80 0.51 -22.29 -15.71
CA LEU A 80 1.94 -22.58 -15.72
C LEU A 80 2.18 -23.73 -14.74
N THR A 81 1.95 -24.95 -15.19
CA THR A 81 2.26 -26.17 -14.45
C THR A 81 3.24 -26.96 -15.31
N LYS A 82 4.52 -26.61 -15.32
CA LYS A 82 5.51 -27.31 -16.16
C LYS A 82 5.77 -28.73 -15.62
N SER A 83 4.93 -29.66 -16.05
CA SER A 83 5.21 -30.98 -16.65
C SER A 83 6.31 -31.93 -16.12
N THR A 84 7.00 -31.71 -15.01
CA THR A 84 7.89 -32.73 -14.41
C THR A 84 7.55 -33.13 -12.98
N TYR A 85 6.55 -32.49 -12.37
CA TYR A 85 6.25 -32.67 -10.94
C TYR A 85 4.75 -32.85 -10.65
N LYS A 86 3.99 -33.45 -11.59
CA LYS A 86 2.58 -33.87 -11.36
C LYS A 86 2.43 -34.74 -10.09
N LYS A 87 3.47 -35.48 -9.72
CA LYS A 87 3.50 -36.36 -8.53
C LYS A 87 3.48 -35.59 -7.18
N HIS A 88 3.71 -34.27 -7.19
CA HIS A 88 3.82 -33.45 -5.95
C HIS A 88 2.97 -32.17 -5.94
N GLY A 89 2.05 -32.00 -6.90
CA GLY A 89 0.97 -31.01 -6.78
C GLY A 89 1.38 -29.54 -6.62
N MET A 90 2.47 -29.08 -7.25
CA MET A 90 2.85 -27.66 -7.15
C MET A 90 1.85 -26.76 -7.85
N THR A 91 1.21 -25.88 -7.10
CA THR A 91 0.18 -24.95 -7.59
C THR A 91 0.70 -23.53 -7.72
N GLN A 92 1.71 -23.12 -6.92
CA GLN A 92 2.12 -21.72 -6.83
C GLN A 92 3.60 -21.43 -7.13
N TYR A 93 3.86 -20.17 -7.49
CA TYR A 93 5.20 -19.62 -7.75
C TYR A 93 5.39 -18.28 -7.03
N GLN A 94 6.59 -18.05 -6.49
CA GLN A 94 7.01 -16.78 -5.91
C GLN A 94 7.73 -15.91 -6.95
N ILE A 95 7.39 -14.62 -7.00
CA ILE A 95 8.12 -13.65 -7.81
C ILE A 95 9.42 -13.26 -7.12
N VAL A 96 10.55 -13.59 -7.75
CA VAL A 96 11.88 -13.19 -7.28
C VAL A 96 12.26 -11.82 -7.83
N LYS A 97 11.98 -11.58 -9.11
CA LYS A 97 12.32 -10.33 -9.80
C LYS A 97 11.37 -10.09 -10.97
N MET A 98 11.01 -8.83 -11.20
CA MET A 98 10.25 -8.42 -12.37
C MET A 98 10.88 -7.21 -13.01
N SER A 99 11.33 -7.34 -14.26
CA SER A 99 12.02 -6.25 -14.98
C SER A 99 12.00 -6.48 -16.48
N LYS A 100 12.00 -5.40 -17.28
CA LYS A 100 12.20 -5.44 -18.74
C LYS A 100 11.36 -6.50 -19.48
N GLY A 101 10.06 -6.57 -19.18
CA GLY A 101 9.13 -7.53 -19.81
C GLY A 101 9.39 -9.01 -19.45
N LYS A 102 10.16 -9.28 -18.40
CA LYS A 102 10.45 -10.62 -17.88
C LYS A 102 10.08 -10.71 -16.40
N VAL A 103 9.82 -11.94 -15.96
CA VAL A 103 9.65 -12.28 -14.54
C VAL A 103 10.45 -13.53 -14.22
N THR A 104 11.19 -13.46 -13.12
CA THR A 104 11.93 -14.58 -12.55
C THR A 104 11.11 -15.15 -11.41
N LEU A 105 10.80 -16.44 -11.52
CA LEU A 105 9.93 -17.16 -10.60
C LEU A 105 10.70 -18.25 -9.86
N ARG A 106 10.32 -18.48 -8.61
CA ARG A 106 10.76 -19.62 -7.79
C ARG A 106 9.56 -20.54 -7.54
N PRO A 107 9.61 -21.83 -7.91
CA PRO A 107 8.52 -22.76 -7.62
C PRO A 107 8.42 -23.07 -6.12
N GLN A 108 7.19 -23.28 -5.65
CA GLN A 108 6.91 -23.84 -4.32
C GLN A 108 7.62 -25.20 -4.14
N GLN A 109 7.75 -25.68 -2.91
CA GLN A 109 8.16 -27.04 -2.57
C GLN A 109 6.97 -27.79 -1.93
N GLY A 110 6.41 -28.79 -2.63
CA GLY A 110 5.28 -29.61 -2.18
C GLY A 110 3.99 -28.81 -1.93
N MET A 111 2.91 -29.52 -1.61
CA MET A 111 1.84 -28.98 -0.78
C MET A 111 2.17 -29.40 0.65
N HIS A 112 2.49 -28.44 1.49
CA HIS A 112 2.56 -28.65 2.93
C HIS A 112 1.29 -28.03 3.50
N ASP A 113 0.69 -28.64 4.52
CA ASP A 113 -0.56 -28.17 5.17
C ASP A 113 -0.38 -26.85 5.96
N SER A 114 0.70 -26.12 5.71
CA SER A 114 0.91 -24.77 6.20
C SER A 114 0.07 -23.80 5.38
N ALA A 115 -0.50 -22.80 6.05
CA ALA A 115 -1.14 -21.66 5.39
C ALA A 115 -0.16 -20.96 4.43
N ASP A 116 1.12 -20.85 4.81
CA ASP A 116 2.13 -20.18 4.00
C ASP A 116 2.90 -21.16 3.09
N PRO A 117 3.02 -20.87 1.78
CA PRO A 117 3.81 -21.70 0.87
C PRO A 117 5.33 -21.51 1.06
N TYR A 118 6.05 -22.62 0.86
CA TYR A 118 7.52 -22.65 0.95
C TYR A 118 8.17 -22.76 -0.41
N PHE A 119 9.26 -22.03 -0.68
CA PHE A 119 9.92 -22.00 -2.00
C PHE A 119 11.39 -22.39 -1.93
N LYS A 120 11.84 -23.33 -2.79
CA LYS A 120 13.24 -23.83 -2.77
C LYS A 120 13.80 -24.31 -4.11
N LYS A 121 12.97 -24.48 -5.14
CA LYS A 121 13.42 -24.97 -6.46
C LYS A 121 14.19 -23.89 -7.24
N LYS A 122 14.93 -24.32 -8.27
CA LYS A 122 15.70 -23.41 -9.15
C LYS A 122 14.79 -22.32 -9.72
N THR A 123 15.32 -21.09 -9.78
CA THR A 123 14.60 -19.97 -10.38
C THR A 123 14.56 -20.10 -11.89
N VAL A 124 13.44 -19.69 -12.49
CA VAL A 124 13.25 -19.74 -13.95
C VAL A 124 12.69 -18.41 -14.42
N THR A 125 13.20 -17.91 -15.54
CA THR A 125 12.77 -16.64 -16.11
C THR A 125 11.83 -16.84 -17.30
N TYR A 126 10.70 -16.15 -17.26
CA TYR A 126 9.67 -16.18 -18.30
C TYR A 126 9.47 -14.79 -18.92
N LYS A 127 9.04 -14.77 -20.19
CA LYS A 127 8.56 -13.55 -20.84
C LYS A 127 7.16 -13.20 -20.30
N ILE A 128 6.95 -11.94 -19.96
CA ILE A 128 5.65 -11.38 -19.60
C ILE A 128 5.07 -10.67 -20.83
N SER A 129 3.77 -10.87 -21.06
CA SER A 129 3.02 -10.09 -22.04
C SER A 129 2.90 -8.64 -21.60
N SER A 130 2.95 -7.68 -22.54
CA SER A 130 2.64 -6.28 -22.26
C SER A 130 1.21 -6.08 -21.73
N LYS A 131 0.29 -7.00 -22.09
CA LYS A 131 -1.10 -7.03 -21.63
C LYS A 131 -1.30 -7.87 -20.37
N CYS A 132 -0.22 -8.28 -19.69
CA CYS A 132 -0.30 -9.09 -18.48
C CYS A 132 -1.10 -8.36 -17.39
N LYS A 133 -2.02 -9.07 -16.75
CA LYS A 133 -2.86 -8.53 -15.68
C LYS A 133 -2.55 -9.23 -14.37
N PHE A 134 -2.49 -8.46 -13.30
CA PHE A 134 -2.22 -8.95 -11.95
C PHE A 134 -3.49 -8.85 -11.14
N TYR A 135 -3.76 -9.86 -10.34
CA TYR A 135 -4.99 -9.98 -9.57
C TYR A 135 -4.68 -10.49 -8.18
N TYR A 136 -5.39 -9.97 -7.18
CA TYR A 136 -5.36 -10.50 -5.82
C TYR A 136 -6.77 -10.83 -5.32
N ARG A 137 -6.88 -11.83 -4.45
CA ARG A 137 -8.07 -12.08 -3.65
C ARG A 137 -7.87 -11.59 -2.23
N ASP A 138 -8.85 -10.93 -1.64
CA ASP A 138 -8.84 -10.63 -0.21
C ASP A 138 -9.25 -11.90 0.55
N VAL A 139 -8.33 -12.51 1.30
CA VAL A 139 -8.62 -13.71 2.12
C VAL A 139 -8.76 -13.39 3.61
N THR A 140 -9.06 -12.14 3.98
CA THR A 140 -9.41 -11.81 5.37
C THR A 140 -10.47 -12.78 5.91
N TYR A 141 -10.16 -13.42 7.04
CA TYR A 141 -10.92 -14.51 7.60
C TYR A 141 -12.23 -14.02 8.24
N PRO A 142 -13.35 -14.75 8.11
CA PRO A 142 -13.52 -15.96 7.31
C PRO A 142 -13.85 -15.60 5.86
N TYR A 143 -13.07 -16.16 4.92
CA TYR A 143 -13.22 -16.12 3.46
C TYR A 143 -14.29 -15.14 2.97
N SER A 144 -13.85 -13.92 2.63
CA SER A 144 -14.76 -12.84 2.22
C SER A 144 -15.90 -13.39 1.34
N ARG A 145 -17.15 -13.05 1.69
CA ARG A 145 -18.38 -13.53 1.03
C ARG A 145 -18.46 -13.20 -0.48
N LYS A 146 -17.40 -12.59 -1.05
CA LYS A 146 -17.25 -12.19 -2.43
C LYS A 146 -16.11 -13.00 -3.08
N PRO A 147 -16.38 -14.20 -3.61
CA PRO A 147 -15.37 -15.04 -4.26
C PRO A 147 -14.94 -14.41 -5.59
N GLY A 148 -13.98 -13.51 -5.53
CA GLY A 148 -13.49 -12.78 -6.69
C GLY A 148 -12.06 -12.35 -6.53
N TYR A 149 -11.51 -11.77 -7.59
CA TYR A 149 -10.18 -11.21 -7.59
C TYR A 149 -10.25 -9.77 -8.06
N LYS A 150 -9.56 -8.85 -7.38
CA LYS A 150 -9.40 -7.46 -7.79
C LYS A 150 -8.16 -7.31 -8.65
N ARG A 151 -8.25 -6.46 -9.67
CA ARG A 151 -7.11 -6.15 -10.55
C ARG A 151 -6.15 -5.16 -9.87
N VAL A 152 -4.85 -5.42 -9.96
CA VAL A 152 -3.80 -4.50 -9.52
C VAL A 152 -2.83 -4.13 -10.62
N SER A 153 -2.19 -2.97 -10.45
CA SER A 153 -1.16 -2.50 -11.36
C SER A 153 0.15 -3.26 -11.13
N LYS A 154 0.95 -3.40 -12.18
CA LYS A 154 2.30 -3.95 -12.07
C LYS A 154 3.17 -3.15 -11.07
N LYS A 155 2.98 -1.83 -11.02
CA LYS A 155 3.70 -0.94 -10.08
C LYS A 155 3.34 -1.29 -8.64
N SER A 156 2.05 -1.52 -8.36
CA SER A 156 1.58 -1.97 -7.05
C SER A 156 2.21 -3.30 -6.67
N VAL A 157 2.23 -4.29 -7.56
CA VAL A 157 2.90 -5.59 -7.30
C VAL A 157 4.38 -5.42 -6.96
N VAL A 158 5.11 -4.60 -7.74
CA VAL A 158 6.53 -4.31 -7.45
C VAL A 158 6.72 -3.59 -6.12
N ASN A 159 5.78 -2.73 -5.74
CA ASN A 159 5.80 -2.07 -4.43
C ASN A 159 5.47 -3.05 -3.30
N PHE A 160 4.53 -3.97 -3.50
CA PHE A 160 4.17 -5.00 -2.52
C PHE A 160 5.40 -5.81 -2.12
N MET A 161 6.19 -6.25 -3.09
CA MET A 161 7.44 -6.98 -2.85
C MET A 161 8.49 -6.22 -2.02
N LYS A 162 8.33 -4.91 -1.79
CA LYS A 162 9.23 -4.09 -0.97
C LYS A 162 8.76 -3.93 0.47
N TYR A 163 7.47 -4.15 0.76
CA TYR A 163 6.95 -4.04 2.12
C TYR A 163 7.57 -5.13 3.01
N PRO A 164 7.92 -4.83 4.26
CA PRO A 164 8.54 -5.80 5.18
C PRO A 164 7.77 -7.11 5.30
N ASP A 165 6.44 -7.02 5.42
CA ASP A 165 5.57 -8.18 5.64
C ASP A 165 5.50 -9.09 4.40
N PHE A 166 5.68 -8.52 3.22
CA PHE A 166 5.68 -9.22 1.93
C PHE A 166 7.08 -9.43 1.38
N LYS A 167 8.13 -9.15 2.17
CA LYS A 167 9.50 -9.37 1.74
C LYS A 167 9.79 -10.86 1.77
N CYS A 168 10.42 -11.35 0.72
CA CYS A 168 10.96 -12.70 0.69
C CYS A 168 11.97 -12.87 1.83
N ARG A 169 11.74 -13.85 2.70
CA ARG A 169 12.62 -14.19 3.84
C ARG A 169 13.11 -15.62 3.70
N TYR A 170 14.36 -15.88 4.07
CA TYR A 170 14.91 -17.23 4.14
C TYR A 170 14.89 -17.69 5.59
N THR A 171 13.95 -18.54 5.94
CA THR A 171 13.72 -18.98 7.31
C THR A 171 13.88 -20.48 7.43
N GLU A 172 14.30 -20.94 8.60
CA GLU A 172 14.20 -22.33 8.97
C GLU A 172 12.76 -22.64 9.38
N ILE A 173 12.25 -23.75 8.88
CA ILE A 173 10.91 -24.24 9.24
C ILE A 173 11.10 -25.31 10.28
N TYR A 174 10.57 -25.08 11.48
CA TYR A 174 10.79 -25.91 12.66
C TYR A 174 10.43 -27.38 12.41
N GLU A 175 9.30 -27.64 11.75
CA GLU A 175 8.81 -28.99 11.46
C GLU A 175 9.71 -29.77 10.49
N ILE A 176 10.35 -29.08 9.54
CA ILE A 176 11.11 -29.72 8.45
C ILE A 176 12.64 -29.64 8.70
N LYS A 177 13.07 -28.88 9.72
CA LYS A 177 14.48 -28.61 10.07
C LYS A 177 15.34 -28.24 8.86
N LYS A 178 14.73 -27.49 7.94
CA LYS A 178 15.33 -27.08 6.66
C LYS A 178 14.97 -25.63 6.41
N LYS A 179 15.87 -24.94 5.71
CA LYS A 179 15.67 -23.54 5.32
C LYS A 179 14.95 -23.43 3.98
N TYR A 180 14.00 -22.50 3.93
CA TYR A 180 13.11 -22.23 2.81
C TYR A 180 12.90 -20.74 2.64
N TYR A 181 12.54 -20.33 1.42
CA TYR A 181 12.03 -18.99 1.21
C TYR A 181 10.54 -18.95 1.53
N VAL A 182 10.12 -17.93 2.28
CA VAL A 182 8.73 -17.65 2.68
C VAL A 182 8.38 -16.20 2.37
N GLY A 183 7.07 -15.87 2.45
CA GLY A 183 6.53 -14.56 2.08
C GLY A 183 6.77 -14.24 0.60
N GLY A 184 6.85 -12.95 0.25
CA GLY A 184 6.95 -12.53 -1.15
C GLY A 184 5.59 -12.42 -1.83
N TYR A 185 5.57 -11.88 -3.05
CA TYR A 185 4.38 -11.94 -3.89
C TYR A 185 4.36 -13.27 -4.64
N PHE A 186 3.43 -14.16 -4.31
CA PHE A 186 3.31 -15.50 -4.91
C PHE A 186 1.87 -15.85 -5.30
N GLY A 187 1.72 -16.84 -6.17
CA GLY A 187 0.41 -17.35 -6.58
C GLY A 187 0.45 -18.16 -7.87
N ASP A 188 -0.69 -18.24 -8.55
CA ASP A 188 -0.86 -18.94 -9.82
C ASP A 188 -0.45 -18.07 -11.01
N PHE A 189 0.18 -18.68 -12.01
CA PHE A 189 0.65 -17.98 -13.22
C PHE A 189 0.03 -18.58 -14.47
N TYR A 190 -0.55 -17.76 -15.33
CA TYR A 190 -1.24 -18.23 -16.53
C TYR A 190 -0.56 -17.73 -17.80
N MET A 191 -0.47 -18.63 -18.78
CA MET A 191 0.26 -18.45 -20.01
C MET A 191 -0.63 -18.46 -21.25
N LYS A 192 -0.23 -17.68 -22.25
CA LYS A 192 -0.74 -17.75 -23.62
C LYS A 192 0.41 -17.45 -24.58
N ASN A 193 0.57 -18.26 -25.62
CA ASN A 193 1.61 -18.10 -26.65
C ASN A 193 3.02 -17.93 -26.07
N GLY A 194 3.39 -18.77 -25.11
CA GLY A 194 4.72 -18.77 -24.48
C GLY A 194 5.01 -17.58 -23.55
N LYS A 195 4.03 -16.72 -23.27
CA LYS A 195 4.18 -15.56 -22.37
C LYS A 195 3.20 -15.67 -21.20
N ILE A 196 3.60 -15.14 -20.05
CA ILE A 196 2.69 -14.96 -18.91
C ILE A 196 1.73 -13.81 -19.23
N VAL A 197 0.44 -14.05 -19.05
CA VAL A 197 -0.66 -13.12 -19.37
C VAL A 197 -1.56 -12.80 -18.18
N ALA A 198 -1.57 -13.63 -17.15
CA ALA A 198 -2.24 -13.32 -15.90
C ALA A 198 -1.47 -13.91 -14.72
N VAL A 199 -1.50 -13.19 -13.59
CA VAL A 199 -0.99 -13.64 -12.30
C VAL A 199 -2.11 -13.46 -11.29
N ILE A 200 -2.40 -14.51 -10.54
CA ILE A 200 -3.49 -14.56 -9.57
C ILE A 200 -2.87 -14.90 -8.21
N THR A 201 -3.06 -14.02 -7.23
CA THR A 201 -2.57 -14.23 -5.86
C THR A 201 -3.74 -14.26 -4.89
N ASP A 202 -3.64 -15.07 -3.86
CA ASP A 202 -4.57 -15.03 -2.74
C ASP A 202 -3.87 -14.20 -1.65
N GLY A 203 -4.47 -13.08 -1.25
CA GLY A 203 -3.85 -12.07 -0.40
C GLY A 203 -4.20 -12.31 1.06
N GLY A 204 -3.20 -12.68 1.84
CA GLY A 204 -3.31 -13.01 3.26
C GLY A 204 -2.43 -14.18 3.73
N ASP A 205 -1.74 -14.85 2.81
CA ASP A 205 -0.59 -15.74 3.08
C ASP A 205 0.68 -15.15 2.42
#